data_AF-A0A7Y2T589-F1
#
_entry.id   AF-A0A7Y2T589-F1
#
_cell.length_a   1.000
_cell.length_b   1.000
_cell.length_c   1.000
_cell.angle_alpha   90.00
_cell.angle_beta   90.00
_cell.angle_gamma   90.00
#
_symmetry.space_group_name_H-M   'P 1'
#
loop_
_entity.id
_entity.type
_entity.pdbx_description
1 polymer ?
#
loop_
_entity_poly.entity_id
_entity_poly.type
_entity_poly.pdbx_seq_one_letter_code
_entity_poly.pdbx_strand_id
1 'polypeptide(L)'
;MKKNDYKKNHTVRETNTRIEEESLWALDDHWDDNDTLEISPDAKNEESSRPNEIDELALETDPTPHEEAPTPHEESPTPHEEAPTGEPSPATPTQKITLSITEKISLSALAALLLGLAIWGYVFLYQKNFSETEGELKLPVQGQFATISEFNTSWTSAGKSAGIKLGVAVVPTASITLDEASSSGTLRIFFRNAKEARIGDPVTISFQGGKFTNPNKKNLIHISDDGATATISSSDGFSSEGDFYAYQMDSSLAWKVHILEAENTNSAGTDYQEMFNTKMQAKRR
;
A
#
# COMPACT_ATOMS: atom_id res chain seq x y z
N MET A 1 38.91 -67.20 7.70
CA MET A 1 40.15 -67.04 8.51
C MET A 1 40.97 -65.91 7.90
N LYS A 2 41.44 -64.98 8.76
CA LYS A 2 42.48 -63.94 8.58
C LYS A 2 42.13 -62.63 7.84
N LYS A 3 42.27 -61.58 8.67
CA LYS A 3 42.33 -60.13 8.43
C LYS A 3 43.47 -59.75 7.48
N ASN A 4 43.42 -58.54 6.92
CA ASN A 4 44.54 -57.62 6.99
C ASN A 4 44.12 -56.16 6.77
N ASP A 5 44.48 -55.36 7.76
CA ASP A 5 44.48 -53.91 7.79
C ASP A 5 45.48 -53.33 6.79
N TYR A 6 45.15 -52.18 6.20
CA TYR A 6 46.17 -51.21 5.77
C TYR A 6 45.67 -49.78 6.01
N LYS A 7 46.16 -49.20 7.12
CA LYS A 7 46.22 -47.75 7.34
C LYS A 7 47.30 -47.16 6.43
N LYS A 8 47.01 -46.04 5.77
CA LYS A 8 48.04 -45.11 5.29
C LYS A 8 47.62 -43.70 5.68
N ASN A 9 48.40 -43.11 6.60
CA ASN A 9 48.33 -41.72 6.99
C ASN A 9 48.97 -40.88 5.88
N HIS A 10 48.32 -39.81 5.44
CA HIS A 10 48.99 -38.71 4.77
C HIS A 10 48.82 -37.44 5.60
N THR A 11 49.93 -37.10 6.25
CA THR A 11 50.21 -35.80 6.85
C THR A 11 50.37 -34.78 5.73
N VAL A 12 49.54 -33.73 5.71
CA VAL A 12 49.85 -32.48 5.04
C VAL A 12 49.92 -31.41 6.11
N ARG A 13 51.16 -30.97 6.37
CA ARG A 13 51.49 -29.74 7.09
C ARG A 13 51.28 -28.61 6.09
N GLU A 14 50.34 -27.72 6.37
CA GLU A 14 50.42 -26.34 5.90
C GLU A 14 50.28 -25.41 7.09
N THR A 15 51.41 -24.78 7.37
CA THR A 15 51.58 -23.63 8.25
C THR A 15 50.97 -22.41 7.59
N ASN A 16 50.09 -21.68 8.28
CA ASN A 16 49.91 -20.26 8.02
C ASN A 16 49.60 -19.50 9.33
N THR A 17 50.65 -18.85 9.81
CA THR A 17 50.70 -17.53 10.46
C THR A 17 49.50 -17.08 11.31
N ARG A 18 49.67 -17.31 12.60
CA ARG A 18 49.03 -16.60 13.72
C ARG A 18 49.64 -15.19 13.81
N ILE A 19 48.85 -14.18 13.45
CA ILE A 19 49.12 -12.77 13.78
C ILE A 19 48.45 -12.52 15.12
N GLU A 20 49.23 -12.51 16.19
CA GLU A 20 48.85 -12.02 17.52
C GLU A 20 49.77 -10.84 17.84
N GLU A 21 49.43 -9.65 17.36
CA GLU A 21 50.15 -8.42 17.74
C GLU A 21 49.22 -7.21 17.77
N GLU A 22 48.07 -7.26 18.45
CA GLU A 22 47.36 -6.02 18.88
C GLU A 22 46.75 -6.18 20.28
N SER A 23 47.63 -6.41 21.25
CA SER A 23 47.41 -6.14 22.68
C SER A 23 47.81 -4.68 22.96
N LEU A 24 47.07 -3.71 22.41
CA LEU A 24 47.40 -2.28 22.46
C LEU A 24 46.32 -1.38 23.08
N TRP A 25 45.38 -1.91 23.85
CA TRP A 25 44.37 -1.09 24.57
C TRP A 25 44.26 -1.39 26.07
N ALA A 26 45.26 -2.05 26.65
CA ALA A 26 45.43 -2.09 28.10
C ALA A 26 46.31 -0.92 28.54
N LEU A 27 45.73 0.27 28.65
CA LEU A 27 46.32 1.34 29.46
C LEU A 27 45.20 2.07 30.21
N ASP A 28 45.34 2.01 31.54
CA ASP A 28 44.71 2.87 32.53
C ASP A 28 44.65 4.34 32.07
N ASP A 29 43.50 4.98 32.29
CA ASP A 29 43.44 6.40 32.68
C ASP A 29 42.23 6.61 33.61
N HIS A 30 42.51 6.34 34.88
CA HIS A 30 42.07 7.04 36.07
C HIS A 30 41.30 8.36 35.83
N TRP A 31 39.99 8.36 36.09
CA TRP A 31 39.21 9.56 36.42
C TRP A 31 38.27 9.23 37.59
N ASP A 32 38.84 9.23 38.78
CA ASP A 32 38.12 9.61 40.00
C ASP A 32 37.86 11.13 39.94
N ASP A 33 36.88 11.58 40.73
CA ASP A 33 36.45 12.97 40.95
C ASP A 33 35.42 13.54 39.95
N ASN A 34 34.13 13.36 40.26
CA ASN A 34 33.33 14.54 40.62
C ASN A 34 32.15 14.15 41.52
N ASP A 35 32.40 14.32 42.81
CA ASP A 35 31.38 14.50 43.83
C ASP A 35 30.44 15.67 43.47
N THR A 36 29.15 15.43 43.68
CA THR A 36 28.21 16.38 44.30
C THR A 36 28.08 17.77 43.67
N LEU A 37 27.12 17.93 42.76
CA LEU A 37 26.41 19.21 42.61
C LEU A 37 24.99 19.08 43.16
N GLU A 38 24.81 19.77 44.28
CA GLU A 38 23.56 20.01 44.97
C GLU A 38 22.49 20.59 44.05
N ILE A 39 21.28 20.06 44.21
CA ILE A 39 20.06 20.73 43.79
C ILE A 39 19.74 21.79 44.86
N SER A 40 19.69 23.06 44.46
CA SER A 40 18.72 23.98 45.06
C SER A 40 18.22 25.04 44.08
N PRO A 41 16.94 25.45 44.25
CA PRO A 41 16.20 26.23 43.28
C PRO A 41 16.34 27.73 43.55
N ASP A 42 16.45 28.54 42.51
CA ASP A 42 16.19 29.97 42.66
C ASP A 42 15.27 30.47 41.55
N ALA A 43 14.10 30.92 42.03
CA ALA A 43 13.10 31.64 41.28
C ALA A 43 13.43 33.14 41.35
N LYS A 44 13.35 33.82 40.20
CA LYS A 44 13.03 35.26 39.98
C LYS A 44 13.18 35.51 38.47
N ASN A 45 12.11 35.51 37.67
CA ASN A 45 11.14 36.60 37.49
C ASN A 45 11.74 37.85 36.80
N GLU A 46 11.57 37.95 35.48
CA GLU A 46 11.37 39.16 34.65
C GLU A 46 10.74 38.62 33.33
N GLU A 47 9.43 38.68 33.09
CA GLU A 47 8.62 39.85 32.69
C GLU A 47 9.33 40.74 31.67
N SER A 48 8.92 40.69 30.39
CA SER A 48 8.66 41.89 29.58
C SER A 48 8.30 41.55 28.13
N SER A 49 7.10 42.01 27.74
CA SER A 49 6.74 42.53 26.41
C SER A 49 6.47 41.57 25.24
N ARG A 50 5.19 41.20 25.12
CA ARG A 50 4.46 41.39 23.85
C ARG A 50 4.12 42.88 23.70
N PRO A 51 4.02 43.39 22.47
CA PRO A 51 2.83 44.17 22.13
C PRO A 51 2.13 43.63 20.88
N ASN A 52 0.81 43.62 20.97
CA ASN A 52 -0.12 43.63 19.86
C ASN A 52 0.11 44.87 18.99
N GLU A 53 -0.11 44.74 17.69
CA GLU A 53 -0.59 45.86 16.87
C GLU A 53 -1.72 45.32 15.99
N ILE A 54 -2.92 45.82 16.30
CA ILE A 54 -4.16 45.68 15.57
C ILE A 54 -4.47 47.12 15.16
N ASP A 55 -4.61 47.38 13.87
CA ASP A 55 -5.31 48.53 13.30
C ASP A 55 -6.26 47.89 12.26
N GLU A 56 -7.60 47.89 12.42
CA GLU A 56 -8.52 49.04 12.22
C GLU A 56 -8.19 49.79 10.91
N LEU A 57 -9.03 49.98 9.90
CA LEU A 57 -10.49 50.02 9.71
C LEU A 57 -10.75 49.95 8.19
N ALA A 58 -11.89 49.37 7.78
CA ALA A 58 -12.81 49.99 6.80
C ALA A 58 -14.02 49.07 6.59
N LEU A 59 -15.08 49.41 7.33
CA LEU A 59 -16.46 49.00 7.09
C LEU A 59 -17.04 49.83 5.92
N GLU A 60 -18.24 49.43 5.46
CA GLU A 60 -19.14 50.10 4.50
C GLU A 60 -18.90 49.71 3.03
N THR A 61 -19.88 49.26 2.24
CA THR A 61 -21.35 49.35 2.31
C THR A 61 -21.93 48.42 1.23
N ASP A 62 -22.95 47.63 1.57
CA ASP A 62 -24.00 47.18 0.65
C ASP A 62 -25.17 48.16 0.83
N PRO A 63 -25.85 48.61 -0.24
CA PRO A 63 -27.03 47.88 -0.70
C PRO A 63 -27.26 47.96 -2.23
N THR A 64 -27.92 46.97 -2.82
CA THR A 64 -29.36 47.08 -3.23
C THR A 64 -29.71 46.01 -4.30
N PRO A 65 -30.89 45.38 -4.20
CA PRO A 65 -31.35 44.31 -5.09
C PRO A 65 -32.00 44.85 -6.36
N HIS A 66 -31.83 44.15 -7.48
CA HIS A 66 -32.70 44.31 -8.65
C HIS A 66 -33.72 43.17 -8.72
N GLU A 67 -34.93 43.52 -8.32
CA GLU A 67 -36.19 42.88 -8.66
C GLU A 67 -36.70 43.51 -9.96
N GLU A 68 -36.94 42.70 -11.00
CA GLU A 68 -37.95 43.01 -12.02
C GLU A 68 -38.42 41.69 -12.67
N ALA A 69 -39.68 41.36 -12.42
CA ALA A 69 -40.49 40.37 -13.14
C ALA A 69 -41.23 41.07 -14.31
N PRO A 70 -42.26 40.49 -14.94
CA PRO A 70 -42.37 39.22 -15.68
C PRO A 70 -42.77 39.49 -17.15
N THR A 71 -42.69 38.47 -18.02
CA THR A 71 -43.53 38.42 -19.24
C THR A 71 -44.16 37.04 -19.39
N PRO A 72 -45.49 36.94 -19.26
CA PRO A 72 -46.28 35.78 -19.65
C PRO A 72 -46.95 36.02 -21.02
N HIS A 73 -46.88 35.05 -21.92
CA HIS A 73 -47.85 34.81 -22.99
C HIS A 73 -47.80 33.30 -23.26
N GLU A 74 -48.90 32.57 -23.03
CA GLU A 74 -49.93 32.22 -24.04
C GLU A 74 -49.32 31.36 -25.16
N GLU A 75 -49.89 30.26 -25.61
CA GLU A 75 -51.17 29.61 -25.39
C GLU A 75 -51.00 28.19 -25.95
N SER A 76 -51.95 27.32 -25.62
CA SER A 76 -51.91 25.89 -25.87
C SER A 76 -52.48 25.55 -27.28
N PRO A 77 -53.08 24.38 -27.50
CA PRO A 77 -52.62 23.29 -28.34
C PRO A 77 -53.32 23.25 -29.71
N THR A 78 -52.88 22.43 -30.65
CA THR A 78 -53.83 21.54 -31.37
C THR A 78 -53.13 20.41 -32.16
N PRO A 79 -53.75 19.22 -32.20
CA PRO A 79 -53.28 18.03 -32.88
C PRO A 79 -53.83 17.94 -34.31
N HIS A 80 -53.15 17.22 -35.19
CA HIS A 80 -53.75 16.75 -36.44
C HIS A 80 -53.48 15.27 -36.66
N GLU A 81 -54.55 14.52 -36.40
CA GLU A 81 -54.92 13.23 -36.96
C GLU A 81 -55.21 13.39 -38.45
N GLU A 82 -54.74 12.46 -39.28
CA GLU A 82 -55.50 11.74 -40.32
C GLU A 82 -54.56 11.16 -41.41
N ALA A 83 -54.59 9.84 -41.52
CA ALA A 83 -54.44 9.15 -42.80
C ALA A 83 -55.81 9.12 -43.49
N PRO A 84 -55.88 9.07 -44.84
CA PRO A 84 -56.19 7.76 -45.45
C PRO A 84 -55.59 7.49 -46.86
N THR A 85 -55.17 6.24 -47.04
CA THR A 85 -55.53 5.25 -48.10
C THR A 85 -55.65 5.65 -49.59
N GLY A 86 -54.89 4.93 -50.45
CA GLY A 86 -55.27 4.55 -51.83
C GLY A 86 -54.12 4.50 -52.86
N GLU A 87 -53.27 3.45 -52.91
CA GLU A 87 -53.28 2.31 -53.88
C GLU A 87 -52.39 2.53 -55.16
N PRO A 88 -52.04 1.51 -55.98
CA PRO A 88 -50.82 0.69 -55.87
C PRO A 88 -49.88 0.77 -57.10
N SER A 89 -48.55 0.56 -56.94
CA SER A 89 -47.60 -0.02 -57.95
C SER A 89 -46.13 0.18 -57.53
N PRO A 90 -45.15 -0.60 -58.01
CA PRO A 90 -45.09 -2.04 -58.22
C PRO A 90 -44.14 -2.69 -57.19
N ALA A 91 -44.21 -4.02 -57.07
CA ALA A 91 -43.33 -4.82 -56.22
C ALA A 91 -41.84 -4.53 -56.50
N THR A 92 -41.16 -3.91 -55.54
CA THR A 92 -39.71 -3.94 -55.43
C THR A 92 -39.28 -5.40 -55.27
N PRO A 93 -38.38 -5.94 -56.11
CA PRO A 93 -37.87 -7.28 -55.91
C PRO A 93 -37.15 -7.30 -54.57
N THR A 94 -37.69 -8.04 -53.61
CA THR A 94 -36.98 -8.36 -52.38
C THR A 94 -35.73 -9.13 -52.79
N GLN A 95 -34.60 -8.43 -52.90
CA GLN A 95 -33.29 -9.06 -53.08
C GLN A 95 -33.06 -9.89 -51.82
N LYS A 96 -33.37 -11.19 -51.91
CA LYS A 96 -32.88 -12.17 -50.96
C LYS A 96 -31.37 -12.12 -51.08
N ILE A 97 -30.71 -11.50 -50.11
CA ILE A 97 -29.26 -11.52 -49.96
C ILE A 97 -28.88 -12.97 -49.65
N THR A 98 -28.73 -13.78 -50.70
CA THR A 98 -28.23 -15.15 -50.59
C THR A 98 -26.72 -15.06 -50.49
N LEU A 99 -26.22 -14.97 -49.26
CA LEU A 99 -24.79 -15.03 -48.95
C LEU A 99 -24.22 -16.33 -49.53
N SER A 100 -23.14 -16.18 -50.31
CA SER A 100 -22.38 -17.29 -50.86
C SER A 100 -21.86 -18.19 -49.73
N ILE A 101 -21.69 -19.49 -49.97
CA ILE A 101 -21.17 -20.44 -48.96
C ILE A 101 -19.83 -19.94 -48.38
N THR A 102 -19.01 -19.31 -49.22
CA THR A 102 -17.73 -18.70 -48.82
C THR A 102 -17.91 -17.49 -47.90
N GLU A 103 -18.93 -16.65 -48.14
CA GLU A 103 -19.29 -15.54 -47.24
C GLU A 103 -19.81 -16.06 -45.90
N LYS A 104 -20.59 -17.15 -45.88
CA LYS A 104 -21.06 -17.74 -44.62
C LYS A 104 -19.92 -18.28 -43.77
N ILE A 105 -18.93 -18.93 -44.39
CA ILE A 105 -17.73 -19.43 -43.70
C ILE A 105 -16.88 -18.24 -43.20
N SER A 106 -16.68 -17.22 -44.03
CA SER A 106 -15.97 -15.99 -43.67
C SER A 106 -16.62 -15.26 -42.49
N LEU A 107 -17.95 -15.08 -42.54
CA LEU A 107 -18.71 -14.40 -41.49
C LEU A 107 -18.68 -15.20 -40.18
N SER A 108 -18.77 -16.54 -40.27
CA SER A 108 -18.68 -17.41 -39.10
C SER A 108 -17.28 -17.40 -38.47
N ALA A 109 -16.23 -17.37 -39.28
CA ALA A 109 -14.85 -17.29 -38.78
C ALA A 109 -14.59 -15.94 -38.10
N LEU A 110 -15.08 -14.84 -38.69
CA LEU A 110 -14.98 -13.51 -38.08
C LEU A 110 -15.76 -13.42 -36.77
N ALA A 111 -16.98 -13.98 -36.72
CA ALA A 111 -17.77 -14.03 -35.50
C ALA A 111 -17.08 -14.82 -34.38
N ALA A 112 -16.48 -15.97 -34.71
CA ALA A 112 -15.73 -16.76 -33.74
C ALA A 112 -14.49 -16.02 -33.22
N LEU A 113 -13.76 -15.32 -34.10
CA LEU A 113 -12.63 -14.49 -33.71
C LEU A 113 -13.04 -13.35 -32.77
N LEU A 114 -14.13 -12.64 -33.08
CA LEU A 114 -14.65 -11.56 -32.25
C LEU A 114 -15.11 -12.08 -30.89
N LEU A 115 -15.78 -13.23 -30.83
CA LEU A 115 -16.15 -13.87 -29.56
C LEU A 115 -14.92 -14.24 -28.74
N GLY A 116 -13.90 -14.83 -29.39
CA GLY A 116 -12.64 -15.17 -28.75
C GLY A 116 -11.94 -13.95 -28.16
N LEU A 117 -11.87 -12.85 -28.91
CA LEU A 117 -11.30 -11.58 -28.44
C LEU A 117 -12.14 -10.96 -27.31
N ALA A 118 -13.47 -11.05 -27.38
CA ALA A 118 -14.36 -10.55 -26.34
C ALA A 118 -14.19 -11.35 -25.03
N ILE A 119 -14.11 -12.68 -25.11
CA ILE A 119 -13.87 -13.54 -23.94
C ILE A 119 -12.47 -13.31 -23.38
N TRP A 120 -11.45 -13.25 -24.25
CA TRP A 120 -10.08 -12.98 -23.83
C TRP A 120 -9.95 -11.61 -23.19
N GLY A 121 -10.53 -10.58 -23.81
CA GLY A 121 -10.57 -9.22 -23.28
C GLY A 121 -11.34 -9.16 -21.96
N TYR A 122 -12.48 -9.84 -21.86
CA TYR A 122 -13.24 -9.96 -20.62
C TYR A 122 -12.37 -10.60 -19.52
N VAL A 123 -11.78 -11.77 -19.75
CA VAL A 123 -10.94 -12.46 -18.75
C VAL A 123 -9.73 -11.61 -18.36
N PHE A 124 -9.03 -11.03 -19.32
CA PHE A 124 -7.85 -10.20 -19.08
C PHE A 124 -8.18 -8.91 -18.31
N LEU A 125 -9.30 -8.27 -18.65
CA LEU A 125 -9.77 -7.07 -17.95
C LEU A 125 -10.36 -7.41 -16.59
N TYR A 126 -11.09 -8.52 -16.43
CA TYR A 126 -11.63 -8.94 -15.13
C TYR A 126 -10.50 -9.29 -14.16
N GLN A 127 -9.47 -10.01 -14.62
CA GLN A 127 -8.28 -10.29 -13.80
C GLN A 127 -7.49 -9.04 -13.43
N LYS A 128 -7.54 -7.97 -14.23
CA LYS A 128 -6.84 -6.70 -13.92
C LYS A 128 -7.68 -5.69 -13.15
N ASN A 129 -9.01 -5.75 -13.24
CA ASN A 129 -9.93 -4.76 -12.67
C ASN A 129 -10.61 -5.21 -11.37
N PHE A 130 -10.37 -6.43 -10.88
CA PHE A 130 -10.61 -6.75 -9.47
C PHE A 130 -9.54 -6.09 -8.58
N SER A 131 -9.44 -4.77 -8.63
CA SER A 131 -9.25 -4.03 -7.39
C SER A 131 -10.65 -3.87 -6.83
N GLU A 132 -10.95 -4.70 -5.84
CA GLU A 132 -12.16 -4.60 -5.03
C GLU A 132 -12.50 -3.12 -4.80
N THR A 133 -13.75 -2.75 -5.08
CA THR A 133 -14.36 -1.47 -4.66
C THR A 133 -13.81 -1.09 -3.29
N GLU A 134 -13.22 0.10 -3.20
CA GLU A 134 -12.52 0.67 -2.03
C GLU A 134 -13.43 0.78 -0.80
N GLY A 135 -13.82 -0.36 -0.25
CA GLY A 135 -14.60 -0.54 0.95
C GLY A 135 -13.70 -0.83 2.14
N GLU A 136 -14.26 -0.61 3.33
CA GLU A 136 -13.65 -0.98 4.59
C GLU A 136 -13.22 -2.46 4.56
N LEU A 137 -11.96 -2.73 4.93
CA LEU A 137 -11.39 -4.07 4.93
C LEU A 137 -12.22 -4.98 5.85
N LYS A 138 -12.85 -6.00 5.28
CA LYS A 138 -13.62 -6.98 6.06
C LYS A 138 -12.67 -7.97 6.71
N LEU A 139 -12.59 -7.91 8.03
CA LEU A 139 -11.81 -8.85 8.84
C LEU A 139 -12.71 -9.97 9.40
N PRO A 140 -12.19 -11.19 9.57
CA PRO A 140 -10.84 -11.63 9.22
C PRO A 140 -10.64 -11.82 7.71
N VAL A 141 -9.43 -11.60 7.22
CA VAL A 141 -9.05 -11.93 5.82
C VAL A 141 -8.38 -13.30 5.80
N GLN A 142 -9.00 -14.24 5.11
CA GLN A 142 -8.49 -15.61 4.99
C GLN A 142 -7.74 -15.79 3.67
N GLY A 143 -6.45 -16.04 3.76
CA GLY A 143 -5.61 -16.50 2.66
C GLY A 143 -5.48 -18.02 2.61
N GLN A 144 -4.62 -18.49 1.72
CA GLN A 144 -4.21 -19.87 1.59
C GLN A 144 -3.36 -20.33 2.78
N PHE A 145 -2.48 -19.46 3.30
CA PHE A 145 -1.55 -19.82 4.36
C PHE A 145 -1.79 -19.04 5.66
N ALA A 146 -2.15 -17.76 5.54
CA ALA A 146 -2.40 -16.87 6.68
C ALA A 146 -3.89 -16.52 6.79
N THR A 147 -4.37 -16.41 8.03
CA THR A 147 -5.63 -15.73 8.33
C THR A 147 -5.29 -14.49 9.16
N ILE A 148 -5.57 -13.31 8.62
CA ILE A 148 -5.34 -12.03 9.31
C ILE A 148 -6.60 -11.67 10.09
N SER A 149 -6.52 -11.74 11.42
CA SER A 149 -7.63 -11.49 12.34
C SER A 149 -7.82 -10.01 12.62
N GLU A 150 -6.71 -9.26 12.70
CA GLU A 150 -6.71 -7.82 12.90
C GLU A 150 -5.70 -7.14 11.98
N PHE A 151 -6.10 -5.99 11.42
CA PHE A 151 -5.25 -5.18 10.58
C PHE A 151 -5.46 -3.69 10.89
N ASN A 152 -4.37 -2.97 11.12
CA ASN A 152 -4.39 -1.54 11.35
C ASN A 152 -3.29 -0.84 10.56
N THR A 153 -3.54 0.39 10.12
CA THR A 153 -2.53 1.24 9.49
C THR A 153 -2.40 2.53 10.27
N SER A 154 -1.17 3.02 10.39
CA SER A 154 -0.85 4.25 11.09
C SER A 154 0.36 4.91 10.48
N TRP A 155 0.64 6.13 10.93
CA TRP A 155 1.82 6.90 10.53
C TRP A 155 2.68 7.15 11.76
N THR A 156 3.97 6.82 11.64
CA THR A 156 4.95 6.97 12.71
C THR A 156 6.05 7.93 12.30
N SER A 157 6.60 8.67 13.27
CA SER A 157 7.76 9.52 13.02
C SER A 157 8.98 8.65 12.70
N ALA A 158 9.69 8.97 11.62
CA ALA A 158 10.82 8.19 11.13
C ALA A 158 11.98 8.10 12.14
N GLY A 159 12.16 9.15 12.96
CA GLY A 159 13.26 9.22 13.93
C GLY A 159 14.63 9.01 13.28
N LYS A 160 15.59 8.48 14.05
CA LYS A 160 16.93 8.07 13.56
C LYS A 160 17.02 6.55 13.42
N SER A 161 15.95 5.91 13.00
CA SER A 161 15.87 4.45 12.93
C SER A 161 16.66 3.92 11.72
N ALA A 162 17.57 2.98 11.96
CA ALA A 162 18.34 2.35 10.90
C ALA A 162 17.40 1.59 9.94
N GLY A 163 17.59 1.77 8.62
CA GLY A 163 16.74 1.18 7.59
C GLY A 163 15.63 2.10 7.08
N ILE A 164 15.46 3.28 7.67
CA ILE A 164 14.65 4.36 7.08
C ILE A 164 15.58 5.32 6.32
N LYS A 165 15.15 5.76 5.14
CA LYS A 165 15.87 6.69 4.28
C LYS A 165 16.07 8.04 4.97
N LEU A 166 17.27 8.61 4.79
CA LEU A 166 17.61 9.91 5.37
C LEU A 166 16.72 11.02 4.82
N GLY A 167 16.28 11.94 5.69
CA GLY A 167 15.42 13.05 5.31
C GLY A 167 13.93 12.70 5.24
N VAL A 168 13.54 11.49 5.63
CA VAL A 168 12.13 11.13 5.85
C VAL A 168 11.73 11.59 7.25
N ALA A 169 10.59 12.27 7.34
CA ALA A 169 10.01 12.75 8.60
C ALA A 169 8.95 11.77 9.14
N VAL A 170 8.10 11.25 8.26
CA VAL A 170 6.97 10.39 8.64
C VAL A 170 6.93 9.17 7.73
N VAL A 171 6.84 7.98 8.31
CA VAL A 171 6.75 6.71 7.58
C VAL A 171 5.39 6.03 7.77
N PRO A 172 4.89 5.35 6.73
CA PRO A 172 3.71 4.51 6.87
C PRO A 172 4.05 3.23 7.64
N THR A 173 3.13 2.81 8.49
CA THR A 173 3.25 1.63 9.35
C THR A 173 1.97 0.79 9.29
N ALA A 174 2.11 -0.53 9.22
CA ALA A 174 1.02 -1.49 9.24
C ALA A 174 1.19 -2.46 10.42
N SER A 175 0.12 -2.69 11.17
CA SER A 175 0.04 -3.70 12.22
C SER A 175 -0.83 -4.85 11.72
N ILE A 176 -0.29 -6.05 11.77
CA ILE A 176 -0.95 -7.27 11.29
C ILE A 176 -0.97 -8.26 12.45
N THR A 177 -2.15 -8.79 12.78
CA THR A 177 -2.32 -9.87 13.74
C THR A 177 -2.77 -11.12 13.00
N LEU A 178 -2.07 -12.23 13.22
CA LEU A 178 -2.44 -13.53 12.66
C LEU A 178 -3.39 -14.26 13.61
N ASP A 179 -4.33 -14.99 13.02
CA ASP A 179 -5.13 -15.97 13.73
C ASP A 179 -4.29 -17.21 14.05
N GLU A 180 -4.57 -17.85 15.18
CA GLU A 180 -3.88 -19.07 15.64
C GLU A 180 -4.04 -20.24 14.66
N ALA A 181 -5.12 -20.28 13.86
CA ALA A 181 -5.34 -21.29 12.83
C ALA A 181 -4.46 -21.10 11.58
N SER A 182 -3.68 -20.01 11.49
CA SER A 182 -2.76 -19.80 10.38
C SER A 182 -1.69 -20.87 10.31
N SER A 183 -1.37 -21.31 9.10
CA SER A 183 -0.46 -22.43 8.84
C SER A 183 1.01 -22.01 8.92
N SER A 184 1.79 -22.12 7.84
CA SER A 184 3.15 -21.61 7.75
C SER A 184 3.34 -20.98 6.38
N GLY A 185 4.04 -19.87 6.33
CA GLY A 185 4.21 -19.13 5.10
C GLY A 185 5.01 -17.87 5.27
N THR A 186 4.91 -17.01 4.26
CA THR A 186 5.54 -15.70 4.24
C THR A 186 4.56 -14.66 3.73
N LEU A 187 4.52 -13.51 4.41
CA LEU A 187 3.85 -12.31 3.93
C LEU A 187 4.88 -11.36 3.30
N ARG A 188 4.50 -10.74 2.20
CA ARG A 188 5.25 -9.64 1.58
C ARG A 188 4.37 -8.40 1.51
N ILE A 189 4.84 -7.34 2.16
CA ILE A 189 4.12 -6.10 2.36
C ILE A 189 4.76 -5.02 1.49
N PHE A 190 3.91 -4.27 0.78
CA PHE A 190 4.27 -3.11 -0.01
C PHE A 190 3.47 -1.90 0.44
N PHE A 191 4.15 -0.76 0.56
CA PHE A 191 3.50 0.54 0.72
C PHE A 191 3.50 1.25 -0.62
N ARG A 192 2.37 1.87 -0.98
CA ARG A 192 2.21 2.61 -2.23
C ARG A 192 1.63 4.00 -1.97
N ASN A 193 2.12 4.99 -2.69
CA ASN A 193 1.54 6.33 -2.64
C ASN A 193 0.29 6.44 -3.53
N ALA A 194 -0.34 7.62 -3.54
CA ALA A 194 -1.50 7.93 -4.38
C ALA A 194 -1.29 7.71 -5.90
N LYS A 195 -0.03 7.70 -6.36
CA LYS A 195 0.33 7.44 -7.76
C LYS A 195 0.59 5.95 -8.02
N GLU A 196 0.21 5.08 -7.09
CA GLU A 196 0.48 3.63 -7.11
C GLU A 196 1.98 3.26 -7.13
N ALA A 197 2.87 4.24 -6.89
CA ALA A 197 4.30 4.02 -6.85
C ALA A 197 4.70 3.39 -5.51
N ARG A 198 5.56 2.37 -5.56
CA ARG A 198 6.09 1.72 -4.35
C ARG A 198 6.94 2.71 -3.55
N ILE A 199 6.64 2.83 -2.27
CA ILE A 199 7.37 3.64 -1.31
C ILE A 199 8.21 2.73 -0.43
N GLY A 200 9.53 2.89 -0.51
CA GLY A 200 10.50 2.06 0.20
C GLY A 200 10.67 0.67 -0.39
N ASP A 201 11.35 -0.17 0.38
CA ASP A 201 11.63 -1.55 0.05
C ASP A 201 10.49 -2.46 0.50
N PRO A 202 10.17 -3.53 -0.24
CA PRO A 202 9.23 -4.53 0.23
C PRO A 202 9.74 -5.17 1.52
N VAL A 203 8.81 -5.39 2.44
CA VAL A 203 9.09 -6.08 3.69
C VAL A 203 8.56 -7.50 3.60
N THR A 204 9.41 -8.47 3.84
CA THR A 204 9.06 -9.90 3.78
C THR A 204 9.23 -10.50 5.17
N ILE A 205 8.18 -11.13 5.70
CA ILE A 205 8.15 -11.70 7.04
C ILE A 205 7.55 -13.10 7.00
N SER A 206 8.23 -14.04 7.66
CA SER A 206 7.76 -15.41 7.75
C SER A 206 6.91 -15.62 8.99
N PHE A 207 6.00 -16.58 8.94
CA PHE A 207 5.17 -16.96 10.07
C PHE A 207 4.96 -18.47 10.12
N GLN A 208 4.67 -18.97 11.32
CA GLN A 208 4.38 -20.37 11.58
C GLN A 208 3.43 -20.47 12.77
N GLY A 209 2.32 -21.20 12.59
CA GLY A 209 1.33 -21.48 13.64
C GLY A 209 0.74 -20.20 14.25
N GLY A 210 0.29 -19.27 13.40
CA GLY A 210 -0.24 -17.98 13.85
C GLY A 210 0.78 -17.01 14.44
N LYS A 211 2.09 -17.30 14.36
CA LYS A 211 3.14 -16.44 14.93
C LYS A 211 4.16 -16.01 13.91
N PHE A 212 4.49 -14.73 13.93
CA PHE A 212 5.58 -14.18 13.14
C PHE A 212 6.93 -14.66 13.67
N THR A 213 7.81 -14.99 12.73
CA THR A 213 9.17 -15.45 13.01
C THR A 213 10.16 -14.36 12.64
N ASN A 214 11.18 -14.22 13.49
CA ASN A 214 12.05 -13.04 13.54
C ASN A 214 12.69 -12.74 12.16
N PRO A 215 12.39 -11.60 11.56
CA PRO A 215 12.95 -11.22 10.27
C PRO A 215 14.36 -10.65 10.42
N ASN A 216 15.19 -10.86 9.40
CA ASN A 216 16.54 -10.25 9.28
C ASN A 216 16.55 -8.70 9.26
N LYS A 217 15.39 -8.03 9.40
CA LYS A 217 15.21 -6.57 9.40
C LYS A 217 14.56 -6.06 10.69
N LYS A 218 15.23 -6.26 11.84
CA LYS A 218 14.75 -5.91 13.19
C LYS A 218 14.31 -4.44 13.37
N ASN A 219 14.77 -3.52 12.52
CA ASN A 219 14.51 -2.09 12.70
C ASN A 219 13.25 -1.57 11.97
N LEU A 220 12.75 -2.34 10.99
CA LEU A 220 11.51 -2.01 10.27
C LEU A 220 10.35 -2.88 10.74
N ILE A 221 10.62 -3.90 11.56
CA ILE A 221 9.63 -4.87 11.99
C ILE A 221 9.77 -5.06 13.49
N HIS A 222 8.69 -4.78 14.20
CA HIS A 222 8.53 -5.07 15.62
C HIS A 222 7.50 -6.19 15.76
N ILE A 223 7.84 -7.27 16.47
CA ILE A 223 6.93 -8.38 16.75
C ILE A 223 6.57 -8.31 18.23
N SER A 224 5.28 -8.45 18.56
CA SER A 224 4.78 -8.50 19.94
C SER A 224 5.34 -9.69 20.71
N ASP A 225 5.31 -9.62 22.04
CA ASP A 225 5.88 -10.66 22.90
C ASP A 225 5.23 -12.05 22.71
N ASP A 226 3.94 -12.09 22.33
CA ASP A 226 3.21 -13.32 22.03
C ASP A 226 3.53 -13.92 20.64
N GLY A 227 4.19 -13.13 19.79
CA GLY A 227 4.53 -13.46 18.40
C GLY A 227 3.39 -13.28 17.40
N ALA A 228 2.17 -12.99 17.84
CA ALA A 228 0.98 -12.99 16.98
C ALA A 228 0.82 -11.72 16.15
N THR A 229 1.37 -10.59 16.65
CA THR A 229 1.25 -9.28 16.00
C THR A 229 2.61 -8.81 15.49
N ALA A 230 2.66 -8.38 14.24
CA ALA A 230 3.82 -7.69 13.68
C ALA A 230 3.43 -6.26 13.28
N THR A 231 4.22 -5.29 13.73
CA THR A 231 4.19 -3.90 13.30
C THR A 231 5.33 -3.67 12.31
N ILE A 232 4.99 -3.30 11.08
CA ILE A 232 5.90 -3.14 9.96
C ILE A 232 5.89 -1.70 9.49
N SER A 233 7.05 -1.06 9.44
CA SER A 233 7.24 0.28 8.88
C SER A 233 7.94 0.23 7.52
N SER A 234 7.58 1.15 6.63
CA SER A 234 8.32 1.33 5.38
C SER A 234 9.69 1.97 5.60
N SER A 235 10.62 1.73 4.67
CA SER A 235 11.91 2.41 4.63
C SER A 235 11.87 3.82 4.03
N ASP A 236 10.75 4.25 3.46
CA ASP A 236 10.57 5.59 2.90
C ASP A 236 9.17 6.13 3.25
N GLY A 237 8.96 7.44 3.08
CA GLY A 237 7.74 8.10 3.52
C GLY A 237 7.68 9.57 3.09
N PHE A 238 7.01 10.39 3.89
CA PHE A 238 6.98 11.84 3.67
C PHE A 238 8.28 12.48 4.15
N SER A 239 8.88 13.32 3.30
CA SER A 239 10.09 14.06 3.64
C SER A 239 9.85 15.22 4.62
N SER A 240 8.61 15.72 4.69
CA SER A 240 8.22 16.78 5.61
C SER A 240 6.91 16.45 6.32
N GLU A 241 6.70 17.02 7.52
CA GLU A 241 5.39 16.92 8.18
C GLU A 241 4.30 17.67 7.41
N GLY A 242 4.66 18.75 6.69
CA GLY A 242 3.72 19.51 5.86
C GLY A 242 3.05 18.66 4.79
N ASP A 243 3.82 17.81 4.11
CA ASP A 243 3.28 16.88 3.10
C ASP A 243 2.33 15.85 3.72
N PHE A 244 2.64 15.40 4.95
CA PHE A 244 1.76 14.50 5.69
C PHE A 244 0.45 15.19 6.11
N TYR A 245 0.48 16.45 6.55
CA TYR A 245 -0.75 17.18 6.87
C TYR A 245 -1.60 17.41 5.62
N ALA A 246 -0.99 17.74 4.46
CA ALA A 246 -1.72 17.84 3.20
C ALA A 246 -2.40 16.51 2.82
N TYR A 247 -1.70 15.39 3.01
CA TYR A 247 -2.24 14.05 2.83
C TYR A 247 -3.47 13.77 3.70
N GLN A 248 -3.47 14.19 4.97
CA GLN A 248 -4.60 13.96 5.88
C GLN A 248 -5.87 14.70 5.45
N MET A 249 -5.73 15.83 4.74
CA MET A 249 -6.85 16.67 4.32
C MET A 249 -7.47 16.21 3.01
N ASP A 250 -6.76 15.42 2.20
CA ASP A 250 -7.22 14.99 0.88
C ASP A 250 -7.26 13.47 0.75
N SER A 251 -8.48 12.92 0.84
CA SER A 251 -8.73 11.49 0.68
C SER A 251 -8.36 10.92 -0.69
N SER A 252 -8.23 11.77 -1.73
CA SER A 252 -7.76 11.34 -3.06
C SER A 252 -6.26 11.03 -3.07
N LEU A 253 -5.52 11.53 -2.08
CA LEU A 253 -4.10 11.26 -1.89
C LEU A 253 -3.84 10.00 -1.04
N ALA A 254 -4.87 9.20 -0.73
CA ALA A 254 -4.75 8.02 0.13
C ALA A 254 -3.65 7.06 -0.36
N TRP A 255 -2.73 6.74 0.55
CA TRP A 255 -1.71 5.71 0.33
C TRP A 255 -2.35 4.35 0.55
N LYS A 256 -1.70 3.30 0.05
CA LYS A 256 -2.20 1.93 0.15
C LYS A 256 -1.16 1.00 0.73
N VAL A 257 -1.65 -0.01 1.45
CA VAL A 257 -0.87 -1.18 1.85
C VAL A 257 -1.36 -2.36 1.03
N HIS A 258 -0.42 -3.02 0.38
CA HIS A 258 -0.67 -4.19 -0.43
C HIS A 258 0.07 -5.38 0.18
N ILE A 259 -0.68 -6.41 0.57
CA ILE A 259 -0.15 -7.61 1.22
C ILE A 259 -0.33 -8.82 0.31
N LEU A 260 0.77 -9.52 0.10
CA LEU A 260 0.83 -10.78 -0.61
C LEU A 260 1.24 -11.91 0.33
N GLU A 261 0.79 -13.14 0.07
CA GLU A 261 1.22 -14.35 0.76
C GLU A 261 1.88 -15.35 -0.19
N ALA A 262 2.77 -16.18 0.34
CA ALA A 262 3.38 -17.31 -0.36
C ALA A 262 3.74 -18.43 0.63
N GLU A 263 4.06 -19.61 0.11
CA GLU A 263 4.43 -20.78 0.90
C GLU A 263 5.74 -20.57 1.69
N ASN A 264 6.71 -19.83 1.14
CA ASN A 264 7.99 -19.56 1.82
C ASN A 264 8.68 -18.29 1.31
N THR A 265 9.77 -17.88 1.97
CA THR A 265 10.55 -16.68 1.60
C THR A 265 11.23 -16.76 0.24
N ASN A 266 11.55 -17.96 -0.19
CA ASN A 266 12.28 -18.23 -1.45
C ASN A 266 11.34 -18.40 -2.65
N SER A 267 10.03 -18.31 -2.44
CA SER A 267 9.04 -18.41 -3.51
C SER A 267 9.29 -17.32 -4.55
N ALA A 268 9.08 -17.65 -5.83
CA ALA A 268 9.28 -16.70 -6.90
C ALA A 268 8.27 -15.56 -6.76
N GLY A 269 8.57 -14.38 -7.30
CA GLY A 269 7.65 -13.23 -7.21
C GLY A 269 6.26 -13.50 -7.78
N THR A 270 6.15 -14.43 -8.74
CA THR A 270 4.90 -14.88 -9.35
C THR A 270 4.07 -15.81 -8.47
N ASP A 271 4.68 -16.42 -7.46
CA ASP A 271 4.03 -17.38 -6.57
C ASP A 271 3.35 -16.68 -5.38
N TYR A 272 3.61 -15.38 -5.23
CA TYR A 272 2.94 -14.53 -4.26
C TYR A 272 1.53 -14.21 -4.72
N GLN A 273 0.55 -14.63 -3.93
CA GLN A 273 -0.87 -14.36 -4.16
C GLN A 273 -1.31 -13.14 -3.36
N GLU A 274 -2.17 -12.31 -3.94
CA GLU A 274 -2.71 -11.15 -3.26
C GLU A 274 -3.71 -11.57 -2.18
N MET A 275 -3.48 -11.13 -0.95
CA MET A 275 -4.45 -11.29 0.14
C MET A 275 -5.44 -10.12 0.13
N PHE A 276 -4.91 -8.90 0.13
CA PHE A 276 -5.70 -7.67 0.00
C PHE A 276 -4.83 -6.46 -0.32
N ASN A 277 -5.48 -5.43 -0.83
CA ASN A 277 -4.94 -4.10 -1.07
C ASN A 277 -5.91 -3.07 -0.48
N THR A 278 -5.49 -2.30 0.52
CA THR A 278 -6.38 -1.39 1.24
C THR A 278 -5.75 -0.03 1.49
N LYS A 279 -6.61 0.99 1.66
CA LYS A 279 -6.18 2.36 1.96
C LYS A 279 -5.60 2.45 3.37
N MET A 280 -4.57 3.27 3.49
CA MET A 280 -4.03 3.66 4.77
C MET A 280 -4.94 4.65 5.48
N GLN A 281 -5.17 4.41 6.76
CA GLN A 281 -5.83 5.37 7.62
C GLN A 281 -4.94 6.61 7.79
N ALA A 282 -5.53 7.80 7.80
CA ALA A 282 -4.84 9.06 8.01
C ALA A 282 -4.52 9.33 9.50
N LYS A 283 -4.36 8.28 10.31
CA LYS A 283 -4.17 8.36 11.77
C LYS A 283 -2.68 8.32 12.14
N ARG A 284 -2.21 9.30 12.92
CA ARG A 284 -0.87 9.33 13.50
C ARG A 284 -0.84 8.50 14.81
N ARG A 285 0.25 7.78 15.06
CA ARG A 285 0.46 6.98 16.28
C ARG A 285 1.75 7.36 16.98
#